data_AF-A0A1I8BK16-F1
#
_entry.id   AF-A0A1I8BK16-F1
#
_cell.length_a   1.000
_cell.length_b   1.000
_cell.length_c   1.000
_cell.angle_alpha   90.00
_cell.angle_beta   90.00
_cell.angle_gamma   90.00
#
_symmetry.space_group_name_H-M   'P 1'
#
loop_
_entity.id
_entity.type
_entity.pdbx_description
1 polymer ?
#
loop_
_entity_poly.entity_id
_entity_poly.type
_entity_poly.pdbx_seq_one_letter_code
_entity_poly.pdbx_strand_id
1 'polypeptide(L)'
;MYQHFILISCYATNTLEKQNYCGFVEEQLPQKLVENIDNKLDTVKYCHLWKKIDHCPDIKERMPYCSTWIIGIEVSNVRNINKDIEDKFGELIEDLKQKGNYKVENNDLKFMFLDLSKKNN
;
A
#
# COMPACT_ATOMS: atom_id res chain seq x y z
N MET A 1 6.57 -18.51 2.52
CA MET A 1 5.44 -17.98 1.71
C MET A 1 4.65 -17.04 2.61
N TYR A 2 4.39 -15.81 2.19
CA TYR A 2 3.69 -14.82 3.01
C TYR A 2 2.24 -15.23 3.25
N GLN A 3 1.73 -15.03 4.47
CA GLN A 3 0.34 -15.29 4.85
C GLN A 3 -0.53 -14.02 4.83
N HIS A 4 0.10 -12.86 4.85
CA HIS A 4 -0.56 -11.57 4.85
C HIS A 4 0.02 -10.69 3.74
N PHE A 5 -0.84 -9.95 3.08
CA PHE A 5 -0.46 -9.04 2.01
C PHE A 5 -1.15 -7.69 2.15
N ILE A 6 -0.47 -6.65 1.70
CA ILE A 6 -1.06 -5.33 1.51
C ILE A 6 -0.92 -4.97 0.05
N LEU A 7 -2.03 -4.49 -0.52
CA LEU A 7 -2.04 -3.88 -1.83
C LEU A 7 -2.15 -2.38 -1.64
N ILE A 8 -1.23 -1.62 -2.22
CA ILE A 8 -1.33 -0.17 -2.32
C ILE A 8 -1.57 0.15 -3.78
N SER A 9 -2.73 0.73 -4.10
CA SER A 9 -3.10 1.11 -5.46
C SER A 9 -3.12 2.63 -5.60
N CYS A 10 -2.29 3.13 -6.50
CA CYS A 10 -2.26 4.53 -6.92
C CYS A 10 -3.04 4.68 -8.23
N TYR A 11 -3.95 5.65 -8.27
CA TYR A 11 -4.83 5.96 -9.40
C TYR A 11 -4.58 7.39 -9.88
N ALA A 12 -4.67 7.59 -11.19
CA ALA A 12 -4.48 8.86 -11.87
C ALA A 12 -5.41 9.01 -13.08
N THR A 13 -5.74 10.25 -13.45
CA THR A 13 -6.61 10.57 -14.59
C THR A 13 -5.93 10.45 -15.95
N ASN A 14 -4.60 10.57 -16.01
CA ASN A 14 -3.81 10.48 -17.24
C ASN A 14 -2.40 9.90 -17.00
N THR A 15 -1.69 9.57 -18.08
CA THR A 15 -0.35 8.96 -18.01
C THR A 15 0.70 9.84 -17.34
N LEU A 16 0.65 11.16 -17.53
CA LEU A 16 1.59 12.10 -16.91
C LEU A 16 1.39 12.16 -15.40
N GLU A 17 0.15 12.27 -14.95
CA GLU A 17 -0.21 12.20 -13.52
C GLU A 17 0.17 10.84 -12.92
N LYS A 18 -0.03 9.73 -13.65
CA LYS A 18 0.44 8.40 -13.22
C LYS A 18 1.95 8.40 -13.00
N GLN A 19 2.73 8.91 -13.97
CA GLN A 19 4.18 8.95 -13.87
C GLN A 19 4.65 9.78 -12.68
N ASN A 20 4.05 10.96 -12.48
CA ASN A 20 4.46 11.86 -11.42
C ASN A 20 4.01 11.36 -10.04
N TYR A 21 2.71 11.12 -9.87
CA TYR A 21 2.15 10.75 -8.57
C TYR A 21 2.51 9.32 -8.17
N CYS A 22 2.29 8.34 -9.04
CA CYS A 22 2.62 6.96 -8.72
C CYS A 22 4.14 6.74 -8.69
N GLY A 23 4.93 7.50 -9.46
CA GLY A 23 6.38 7.51 -9.35
C GLY A 23 6.87 8.07 -8.01
N PHE A 24 6.29 9.16 -7.53
CA PHE A 24 6.54 9.67 -6.19
C PHE A 24 6.21 8.64 -5.10
N VAL A 25 5.02 8.01 -5.18
CA VAL A 25 4.62 6.96 -4.23
C VAL A 25 5.62 5.80 -4.25
N GLU A 26 6.05 5.37 -5.43
CA GLU A 26 7.05 4.31 -5.61
C GLU A 26 8.40 4.63 -4.96
N GLU A 27 8.86 5.87 -5.11
CA GLU A 27 10.12 6.33 -4.51
C GLU A 27 10.06 6.39 -2.98
N GLN A 28 8.92 6.82 -2.43
CA GLN A 28 8.76 7.01 -0.98
C GLN A 28 8.42 5.71 -0.24
N LEU A 29 7.75 4.76 -0.90
CA LEU A 29 7.23 3.53 -0.29
C LEU A 29 8.28 2.75 0.53
N PRO A 30 9.47 2.41 0.00
CA PRO A 30 10.44 1.60 0.74
C PRO A 30 10.85 2.23 2.07
N GLN A 31 11.18 3.52 2.06
CA GLN A 31 11.56 4.25 3.28
C GLN A 31 10.39 4.30 4.28
N LYS A 32 9.18 4.58 3.78
CA LYS A 32 7.99 4.71 4.62
C LYS A 32 7.57 3.41 5.27
N LEU A 33 7.75 2.27 4.58
CA LEU A 33 7.50 0.95 5.14
C LEU A 33 8.44 0.65 6.31
N VAL A 34 9.73 0.94 6.16
CA VAL A 34 10.70 0.76 7.26
C VAL A 34 10.37 1.67 8.45
N GLU A 35 10.05 2.95 8.20
CA GLU A 35 9.74 3.92 9.25
C GLU A 35 8.46 3.61 10.04
N ASN A 36 7.43 3.06 9.39
CA ASN A 36 6.11 2.93 9.99
C ASN A 36 5.71 1.50 10.36
N ILE A 37 6.34 0.49 9.76
CA ILE A 37 5.94 -0.90 9.92
C ILE A 37 7.04 -1.66 10.64
N ASP A 38 8.21 -1.82 10.02
CA ASP A 38 9.29 -2.66 10.58
C ASP A 38 9.79 -2.16 11.94
N ASN A 39 9.82 -0.84 12.15
CA ASN A 39 10.32 -0.25 13.39
C ASN A 39 9.25 -0.01 14.47
N LYS A 40 7.96 -0.15 14.16
CA LYS A 40 6.87 0.29 15.06
C LYS A 40 5.86 -0.80 15.38
N LEU A 41 5.82 -1.89 14.62
CA LEU A 41 4.89 -3.00 14.86
C LEU A 41 5.67 -4.21 15.34
N ASP A 42 5.71 -4.43 16.66
CA ASP A 42 6.32 -5.62 17.28
C ASP A 42 5.72 -6.95 16.77
N THR A 43 4.50 -6.87 16.23
CA THR A 43 3.76 -7.99 15.63
C THR A 43 4.23 -8.33 14.22
N VAL A 44 4.95 -7.44 13.53
CA VAL A 44 5.51 -7.65 12.19
C VAL A 44 6.99 -8.05 12.31
N LYS A 45 7.35 -9.22 11.78
CA LYS A 45 8.76 -9.66 11.71
C LYS A 45 9.52 -8.94 10.60
N TYR A 46 8.88 -8.81 9.45
CA TYR A 46 9.40 -8.04 8.34
C TYR A 46 8.31 -7.76 7.30
N CYS A 47 8.50 -6.67 6.58
CA CYS A 47 7.70 -6.21 5.46
C CYS A 47 8.54 -6.24 4.17
N HIS A 48 7.99 -6.76 3.07
CA HIS A 48 8.72 -6.85 1.81
C HIS A 48 7.88 -6.38 0.63
N LEU A 49 8.40 -5.39 -0.12
CA LEU A 49 7.81 -4.96 -1.38
C LEU A 49 8.02 -6.05 -2.44
N TRP A 50 7.01 -6.90 -2.62
CA TRP A 50 7.13 -8.12 -3.40
C TRP A 50 7.08 -7.86 -4.91
N LYS A 51 6.06 -7.13 -5.37
CA LYS A 51 5.83 -6.92 -6.81
C LYS A 51 5.04 -5.64 -7.06
N LYS A 52 5.35 -4.98 -8.17
CA LYS A 52 4.51 -3.94 -8.78
C LYS A 52 3.76 -4.52 -9.98
N ILE A 53 2.50 -4.15 -10.13
CA ILE A 53 1.68 -4.43 -11.30
C ILE A 53 1.09 -3.13 -11.83
N ASP A 54 1.04 -2.97 -13.16
CA ASP A 54 0.42 -1.81 -13.82
C ASP A 54 -1.09 -2.00 -14.02
N HIS A 55 -1.74 -2.65 -13.07
CA HIS A 55 -3.18 -2.91 -13.04
C HIS A 55 -3.68 -2.75 -11.61
N CYS A 56 -4.95 -2.38 -11.45
CA CYS A 56 -5.57 -2.22 -10.14
C CYS A 56 -6.84 -3.07 -10.07
N PRO A 57 -7.14 -3.63 -8.88
CA PRO A 57 -8.31 -4.48 -8.70
C PRO A 57 -9.62 -3.74 -8.98
N ASP A 58 -9.67 -2.44 -8.68
CA ASP A 58 -10.85 -1.59 -8.86
C ASP A 58 -10.54 -0.42 -9.79
N ILE A 59 -10.52 -0.64 -11.11
CA ILE A 59 -10.34 0.45 -12.07
C ILE A 59 -11.49 1.46 -11.90
N LYS A 60 -11.14 2.70 -11.59
CA LYS A 60 -12.10 3.79 -11.56
C LYS A 60 -12.27 4.34 -12.96
N GLU A 61 -13.50 4.45 -13.45
CA GLU A 61 -13.79 5.00 -14.79
C GLU A 61 -13.15 6.38 -15.01
N ARG A 62 -13.08 7.22 -13.97
CA ARG A 62 -12.46 8.56 -14.03
C ARG A 62 -10.93 8.56 -13.86
N MET A 63 -10.34 7.47 -13.36
CA MET A 63 -8.90 7.36 -13.11
C MET A 63 -8.40 6.00 -13.62
N PRO A 64 -8.36 5.81 -14.96
CA PRO A 64 -8.05 4.51 -15.55
C PRO A 64 -6.56 4.16 -15.50
N TYR A 65 -5.68 5.13 -15.20
CA TYR A 65 -4.24 4.93 -15.15
C TYR A 65 -3.82 4.64 -13.72
N CYS A 66 -3.18 3.50 -13.50
CA CYS A 66 -2.91 3.09 -12.13
C CYS A 66 -1.69 2.16 -12.00
N SER A 67 -1.18 2.05 -10.78
CA SER A 67 -0.13 1.12 -10.36
C SER A 67 -0.52 0.51 -9.03
N THR A 68 -0.34 -0.79 -8.86
CA THR A 68 -0.50 -1.47 -7.56
C THR A 68 0.81 -2.09 -7.11
N TRP A 69 1.19 -1.80 -5.87
CA TRP A 69 2.30 -2.45 -5.18
C TRP A 69 1.76 -3.50 -4.22
N ILE A 70 2.31 -4.70 -4.29
CA ILE A 70 1.99 -5.83 -3.43
C ILE A 70 3.12 -5.97 -2.42
N ILE A 71 2.76 -5.89 -1.16
CA ILE A 71 3.65 -5.94 -0.02
C ILE A 71 3.33 -7.23 0.75
N GLY A 72 4.32 -8.10 0.88
CA GLY A 72 4.23 -9.30 1.70
C GLY A 72 4.60 -8.98 3.15
N ILE A 73 3.82 -9.49 4.10
CA ILE A 73 4.05 -9.28 5.53
C ILE A 73 4.20 -10.63 6.22
N GLU A 74 5.25 -10.76 7.00
CA GLU A 74 5.41 -11.86 7.94
C GLU A 74 5.23 -11.35 9.37
N VAL A 75 4.46 -12.08 10.16
CA VAL A 75 4.06 -11.68 11.51
C VAL A 75 4.61 -12.66 12.54
N SER A 76 4.94 -12.15 13.72
CA SER A 76 5.39 -12.94 14.87
C SER A 76 4.22 -13.43 15.72
N ASN A 77 3.14 -12.65 15.78
CA ASN A 77 1.94 -12.93 16.57
C ASN A 77 0.68 -12.46 15.82
N VAL A 78 -0.36 -13.31 15.79
CA VAL A 78 -1.55 -13.08 14.94
C VAL A 78 -2.64 -12.27 15.66
N ARG A 79 -2.52 -12.07 16.98
CA ARG A 79 -3.57 -11.36 17.74
C ARG A 79 -3.62 -9.89 17.32
N ASN A 80 -4.78 -9.47 16.82
CA ASN A 80 -5.12 -8.09 16.42
C ASN A 80 -4.32 -7.48 15.26
N ILE A 81 -3.57 -8.29 14.51
CA ILE A 81 -2.73 -7.80 13.40
C ILE A 81 -3.49 -6.94 12.38
N ASN A 82 -4.75 -7.29 12.08
CA ASN A 82 -5.56 -6.56 11.10
C ASN A 82 -5.71 -5.09 11.49
N LYS A 83 -6.02 -4.81 12.77
CA LYS A 83 -6.24 -3.45 13.25
C LYS A 83 -4.93 -2.66 13.28
N ASP A 84 -3.86 -3.26 13.78
CA ASP A 84 -2.54 -2.61 13.86
C ASP A 84 -2.03 -2.24 12.46
N ILE A 85 -2.22 -3.14 11.49
CA ILE A 85 -1.89 -2.89 10.09
C ILE A 85 -2.79 -1.80 9.51
N GLU A 86 -4.10 -1.86 9.71
CA GLU A 86 -5.04 -0.85 9.20
C GLU A 86 -4.71 0.55 9.73
N ASP A 87 -4.42 0.67 11.03
CA ASP A 87 -4.07 1.95 11.66
C ASP A 87 -2.75 2.49 11.09
N LYS A 88 -1.69 1.66 11.01
CA LYS A 88 -0.36 2.12 10.55
C LYS A 88 -0.26 2.34 9.05
N PHE A 89 -0.89 1.49 8.25
CA PHE A 89 -0.97 1.75 6.82
C PHE A 89 -1.91 2.92 6.51
N GLY A 90 -2.98 3.11 7.29
CA GLY A 90 -3.80 4.32 7.22
C GLY A 90 -2.98 5.59 7.42
N GLU A 91 -2.17 5.66 8.48
CA GLU A 91 -1.23 6.77 8.73
C GLU A 91 -0.26 6.99 7.55
N LEU A 92 0.31 5.91 7.01
CA LEU A 92 1.23 5.96 5.87
C LEU A 92 0.56 6.48 4.59
N ILE A 93 -0.66 6.02 4.29
CA ILE A 93 -1.41 6.49 3.11
C ILE A 93 -1.72 7.98 3.23
N GLU A 94 -2.10 8.46 4.41
CA GLU A 94 -2.38 9.88 4.63
C GLU A 94 -1.10 10.74 4.55
N ASP A 95 0.04 10.29 5.06
CA ASP A 95 1.34 10.98 4.91
C ASP A 95 1.72 11.11 3.43
N LEU A 96 1.57 10.03 2.65
CA LEU A 96 1.88 10.03 1.21
C LEU A 96 0.94 10.96 0.41
N LYS A 97 -0.35 11.02 0.77
CA LYS A 97 -1.30 11.96 0.15
C LYS A 97 -0.92 13.42 0.42
N GLN A 98 -0.56 13.75 1.66
CA GLN A 98 -0.22 15.12 2.05
C GLN A 98 1.09 15.60 1.40
N LYS A 99 2.12 14.75 1.38
CA LYS A 99 3.43 15.11 0.83
C LYS A 99 3.49 15.16 -0.69
N GLY A 100 2.57 14.46 -1.36
CA GLY A 100 2.52 14.46 -2.81
C GLY A 100 2.37 15.85 -3.43
N ASN A 101 1.71 16.82 -2.78
CA ASN A 101 1.36 18.11 -3.41
C ASN A 101 0.68 17.96 -4.80
N TYR A 102 0.12 16.79 -5.10
CA TYR A 102 -0.60 16.54 -6.34
C TYR A 102 -2.08 16.83 -6.12
N LYS A 103 -2.75 17.35 -7.16
CA LYS A 103 -4.18 17.68 -7.10
C LYS A 103 -4.97 16.42 -6.75
N VAL A 104 -5.55 16.39 -5.55
CA VAL A 104 -6.34 15.26 -5.01
C VAL A 104 -7.56 14.93 -5.88
N GLU A 105 -8.06 15.91 -6.65
CA GLU A 105 -9.13 15.68 -7.63
C GLU A 105 -8.73 14.73 -8.78
N ASN A 106 -7.43 14.62 -9.07
CA ASN A 106 -6.91 13.86 -10.22
C ASN A 106 -6.22 12.55 -9.82
N ASN A 107 -6.03 12.33 -8.53
CA ASN A 107 -5.19 11.29 -8.01
C ASN A 107 -5.81 10.68 -6.75
N ASP A 108 -5.67 9.36 -6.58
CA ASP A 108 -6.09 8.69 -5.35
C ASP A 108 -5.11 7.59 -4.97
N LEU A 109 -5.03 7.33 -3.66
CA LEU A 109 -4.21 6.28 -3.10
C LEU A 109 -5.04 5.48 -2.12
N LYS A 110 -5.13 4.18 -2.35
CA LYS A 110 -5.88 3.24 -1.52
C LYS A 110 -4.99 2.10 -1.08
N PHE A 111 -5.31 1.53 0.07
CA PHE A 111 -4.74 0.25 0.48
C PHE A 111 -5.82 -0.78 0.76
N MET A 112 -5.45 -2.05 0.65
CA MET A 112 -6.27 -3.21 1.01
C MET A 112 -5.39 -4.21 1.75
N PHE A 113 -5.86 -4.71 2.88
CA PHE A 113 -5.22 -5.79 3.62
C PHE A 113 -5.86 -7.13 3.26
N LEU A 114 -5.03 -8.11 2.89
CA LEU A 114 -5.44 -9.47 2.60
C LEU A 114 -4.82 -10.45 3.61
N ASP A 115 -5.69 -11.12 4.37
CA ASP A 115 -5.32 -12.19 5.28
C ASP A 115 -5.63 -13.56 4.66
N LEU A 116 -4.59 -14.30 4.27
CA LEU A 116 -4.71 -15.65 3.72
C LEU A 116 -4.54 -16.74 4.77
N SER A 117 -4.24 -16.40 6.02
CA SER A 117 -4.04 -17.38 7.10
C SER A 117 -5.30 -18.21 7.38
N LYS A 118 -6.47 -17.68 7.02
CA LYS A 118 -7.79 -18.30 7.27
C LYS A 118 -8.31 -19.21 6.14
N LYS A 119 -7.63 -19.29 4.99
CA LYS A 119 -8.12 -20.03 3.80
C LYS A 119 -7.80 -21.53 3.76
N ASN A 120 -7.20 -22.09 4.82
CA ASN A 120 -6.80 -23.51 4.89
C ASN A 120 -7.70 -24.38 5.78
N ASN A 121 -8.99 -24.02 5.98
CA ASN A 121 -9.98 -24.87 6.65
C ASN A 121 -11.02 -25.39 5.66
#